data_AF-A0AAC8XP37-F1
#
_entry.id   AF-A0AAC8XP37-F1
#
_cell.length_a   1.000
_cell.length_b   1.000
_cell.length_c   1.000
_cell.angle_alpha   90.00
_cell.angle_beta   90.00
_cell.angle_gamma   90.00
#
_symmetry.space_group_name_H-M   'P 1'
#
loop_
_entity.id
_entity.type
_entity.pdbx_description
1 polymer ?
#
loop_
_entity_poly.entity_id
_entity_poly.type
_entity_poly.pdbx_seq_one_letter_code
_entity_poly.pdbx_strand_id
1 'polypeptide(L)'
;MRLNKTNSIVLIASALTLMAACTESFEVNATADVDAINRAIDNFYHLNDKSECPSVQKLIDDGFLSTNEHDATVLKGQVSNYVIEETDDGECIALVVG
;
A
#
# COMPACT_ATOMS: atom_id res chain seq x y z
N MET A 1 62.19 11.59 24.66
CA MET A 1 61.17 10.53 24.81
C MET A 1 60.51 10.36 23.44
N ARG A 2 60.72 9.23 22.76
CA ARG A 2 59.94 7.96 22.76
C ARG A 2 58.66 8.04 21.90
N LEU A 3 58.52 7.09 20.97
CA LEU A 3 57.53 7.03 19.89
C LEU A 3 56.21 6.36 20.31
N ASN A 4 55.13 6.68 19.58
CA ASN A 4 54.10 5.76 19.05
C ASN A 4 53.38 6.54 17.91
N LYS A 5 53.12 6.07 16.67
CA LYS A 5 52.68 4.76 16.13
C LYS A 5 51.33 4.35 16.75
N THR A 6 50.21 4.14 16.04
CA THR A 6 49.87 4.18 14.60
C THR A 6 48.51 4.94 14.47
N ASN A 7 47.65 4.92 13.42
CA ASN A 7 47.50 4.12 12.20
C ASN A 7 46.82 4.94 11.06
N SER A 8 46.82 4.41 9.83
CA SER A 8 45.97 4.90 8.73
C SER A 8 44.52 4.40 8.87
N ILE A 9 43.55 5.21 8.44
CA ILE A 9 42.24 4.72 7.99
C ILE A 9 41.96 5.32 6.61
N VAL A 10 42.08 4.49 5.58
CA VAL A 10 41.35 4.68 4.32
C VAL A 10 40.15 3.75 4.41
N LEU A 11 38.94 4.29 4.41
CA LEU A 11 37.72 3.51 4.20
C LEU A 11 36.82 4.20 3.18
N ILE A 12 36.40 3.39 2.22
CA ILE A 12 35.66 3.77 1.02
C ILE A 12 34.17 3.84 1.39
N ALA A 13 33.46 4.87 0.93
CA ALA A 13 32.00 4.95 1.04
C ALA A 13 31.35 5.59 -0.21
N SER A 14 31.82 5.21 -1.40
CA SER A 14 31.08 5.43 -2.66
C SER A 14 29.85 4.51 -2.70
N ALA A 15 28.77 4.88 -2.02
CA ALA A 15 27.52 4.09 -1.99
C ALA A 15 26.22 4.88 -1.74
N LEU A 16 26.27 6.19 -1.50
CA LEU A 16 25.08 6.95 -1.06
C LEU A 16 24.23 7.52 -2.22
N THR A 17 23.84 6.67 -3.16
CA THR A 17 22.98 7.07 -4.30
C THR A 17 22.02 5.96 -4.76
N LEU A 18 21.71 4.98 -3.89
CA LEU A 18 20.86 3.84 -4.23
C LEU A 18 19.76 3.53 -3.18
N MET A 19 19.32 4.55 -2.42
CA MET A 19 18.22 4.41 -1.44
C MET A 19 17.01 5.33 -1.70
N ALA A 20 16.96 6.07 -2.82
CA ALA A 20 15.80 6.91 -3.18
C ALA A 20 14.71 6.15 -3.95
N ALA A 21 15.09 5.26 -4.86
CA ALA A 21 14.14 4.63 -5.81
C ALA A 21 13.16 3.62 -5.19
N CYS A 22 13.46 3.09 -4.00
CA CYS A 22 12.62 2.07 -3.35
C CYS A 22 11.43 2.67 -2.58
N THR A 23 11.53 3.92 -2.11
CA THR A 23 10.45 4.55 -1.33
C THR A 23 9.34 5.07 -2.25
N GLU A 24 9.71 5.75 -3.34
CA GLU A 24 8.77 6.29 -4.35
C GLU A 24 7.90 5.19 -4.98
N SER A 25 8.41 3.97 -5.11
CA SER A 25 7.70 2.85 -5.73
C SER A 25 6.57 2.29 -4.86
N PHE A 26 6.59 2.48 -3.54
CA PHE A 26 5.58 1.90 -2.63
C PHE A 26 4.36 2.82 -2.46
N GLU A 27 4.60 4.12 -2.27
CA GLU A 27 3.52 5.11 -2.09
C GLU A 27 2.63 5.25 -3.34
N VAL A 28 3.23 5.19 -4.54
CA VAL A 28 2.50 5.26 -5.81
C VAL A 28 1.58 4.04 -6.00
N ASN A 29 2.04 2.85 -5.61
CA ASN A 29 1.25 1.62 -5.73
C ASN A 29 0.10 1.60 -4.71
N ALA A 30 0.36 1.96 -3.46
CA ALA A 30 -0.67 2.02 -2.41
C ALA A 30 -1.78 3.03 -2.72
N THR A 31 -1.44 4.17 -3.35
CA THR A 31 -2.43 5.17 -3.79
C THR A 31 -3.35 4.62 -4.89
N ALA A 32 -2.79 3.93 -5.89
CA ALA A 32 -3.56 3.34 -6.98
C ALA A 32 -4.51 2.22 -6.51
N ASP A 33 -4.05 1.39 -5.57
CA ASP A 33 -4.85 0.34 -4.93
C ASP A 33 -6.01 0.93 -4.13
N VAL A 34 -5.78 1.95 -3.28
CA VAL A 34 -6.83 2.66 -2.50
C VAL A 34 -7.90 3.26 -3.42
N ASP A 35 -7.48 3.98 -4.47
CA ASP A 35 -8.38 4.53 -5.48
C ASP A 35 -9.25 3.46 -6.14
N ALA A 36 -8.70 2.26 -6.33
CA ALA A 36 -9.41 1.16 -6.96
C ALA A 36 -10.37 0.44 -6.00
N ILE A 37 -10.02 0.31 -4.72
CA ILE A 37 -10.94 -0.17 -3.68
C ILE A 37 -12.11 0.82 -3.51
N ASN A 38 -11.85 2.13 -3.48
CA ASN A 38 -12.91 3.16 -3.41
C ASN A 38 -13.90 3.05 -4.59
N ARG A 39 -13.41 2.86 -5.83
CA ARG A 39 -14.29 2.58 -6.99
C ARG A 39 -15.07 1.27 -6.84
N ALA A 40 -14.52 0.25 -6.20
CA ALA A 40 -15.22 -1.00 -5.93
C ALA A 40 -16.31 -0.83 -4.86
N ILE A 41 -16.10 0.01 -3.83
CA ILE A 41 -17.13 0.41 -2.85
C ILE A 41 -18.29 1.13 -3.57
N ASP A 42 -18.00 2.10 -4.43
CA ASP A 42 -19.02 2.80 -5.21
C ASP A 42 -19.84 1.82 -6.06
N ASN A 43 -19.19 0.91 -6.78
CA ASN A 43 -19.89 -0.09 -7.59
C ASN A 43 -20.72 -1.06 -6.74
N PHE A 44 -20.21 -1.47 -5.57
CA PHE A 44 -20.96 -2.29 -4.61
C PHE A 44 -22.26 -1.60 -4.19
N TYR A 45 -22.22 -0.29 -3.92
CA TYR A 45 -23.38 0.52 -3.55
C TYR A 45 -24.31 0.94 -4.70
N HIS A 46 -23.92 0.73 -5.95
CA HIS A 46 -24.86 0.83 -7.07
C HIS A 46 -25.74 -0.43 -7.21
N LEU A 47 -25.33 -1.56 -6.61
CA LEU A 47 -26.03 -2.85 -6.71
C LEU A 47 -26.61 -3.34 -5.37
N ASN A 48 -26.14 -2.82 -4.25
CA ASN A 48 -26.57 -3.16 -2.89
C ASN A 48 -26.97 -1.89 -2.12
N ASP A 49 -27.85 -2.02 -1.12
CA ASP A 49 -28.19 -0.90 -0.23
C ASP A 49 -26.96 -0.42 0.56
N LYS A 50 -26.87 0.90 0.79
CA LYS A 50 -25.82 1.56 1.59
C LYS A 50 -26.02 1.35 3.10
N SER A 51 -26.17 0.11 3.56
CA SER A 51 -26.47 -0.21 4.97
C SER A 51 -25.24 -0.52 5.84
N GLU A 52 -24.12 -0.93 5.24
CA GLU A 52 -22.87 -1.27 5.92
C GLU A 52 -21.68 -1.02 4.98
N CYS A 53 -20.50 -0.69 5.52
CA CYS A 53 -19.26 -0.73 4.74
C CYS A 53 -18.92 -2.17 4.34
N PRO A 54 -18.69 -2.48 3.05
CA PRO A 54 -18.16 -3.78 2.66
C PRO A 54 -16.71 -3.91 3.14
N SER A 55 -16.26 -5.13 3.42
CA SER A 55 -14.83 -5.40 3.61
C SER A 55 -14.13 -5.59 2.27
N VAL A 56 -12.81 -5.37 2.21
CA VAL A 56 -12.01 -5.60 0.98
C VAL A 56 -12.18 -7.04 0.49
N GLN A 57 -12.25 -8.02 1.40
CA GLN A 57 -12.52 -9.43 1.06
C GLN A 57 -13.91 -9.62 0.43
N LYS A 58 -14.96 -8.96 0.95
CA LYS A 58 -16.31 -9.01 0.36
C LYS A 58 -16.33 -8.44 -1.07
N LEU A 59 -15.62 -7.34 -1.32
CA LEU A 59 -15.48 -6.78 -2.67
C LEU A 59 -14.75 -7.74 -3.63
N ILE A 60 -13.82 -8.57 -3.14
CA ILE A 60 -13.15 -9.60 -3.94
C ILE A 60 -14.10 -10.79 -4.19
N ASP A 61 -14.77 -11.28 -3.14
CA ASP A 61 -15.66 -12.45 -3.21
C ASP A 61 -16.89 -12.19 -4.11
N ASP A 62 -17.45 -10.99 -4.03
CA ASP A 62 -18.56 -10.52 -4.88
C ASP A 62 -18.08 -10.07 -6.29
N GLY A 63 -16.77 -10.06 -6.56
CA GLY A 63 -16.19 -9.81 -7.88
C GLY A 63 -16.03 -8.34 -8.30
N PHE A 64 -16.21 -7.39 -7.38
CA PHE A 64 -15.97 -5.95 -7.61
C PHE A 64 -14.47 -5.60 -7.66
N LEU A 65 -13.61 -6.42 -7.04
CA LEU A 65 -12.17 -6.21 -6.95
C LEU A 65 -11.40 -7.47 -7.41
N SER A 66 -10.52 -7.34 -8.42
CA SER A 66 -9.68 -8.45 -8.88
C SER A 66 -8.34 -8.49 -8.14
N THR A 67 -7.95 -9.68 -7.68
CA THR A 67 -6.60 -9.95 -7.14
C THR A 67 -5.78 -10.92 -8.01
N ASN A 68 -6.25 -11.19 -9.23
CA ASN A 68 -5.59 -12.11 -10.16
C ASN A 68 -4.37 -11.43 -10.81
N GLU A 69 -3.19 -12.05 -10.78
CA GLU A 69 -1.89 -11.45 -11.15
C GLU A 69 -1.83 -10.84 -12.56
N HIS A 70 -2.72 -11.22 -13.49
CA HIS A 70 -2.81 -10.66 -14.84
C HIS A 70 -3.64 -9.38 -14.93
N ASP A 71 -4.65 -9.24 -14.07
CA ASP A 71 -5.65 -8.16 -14.06
C ASP A 71 -5.82 -7.62 -12.63
N ALA A 72 -4.72 -7.56 -11.87
CA ALA A 72 -4.74 -7.27 -10.45
C ALA A 72 -5.10 -5.80 -10.22
N THR A 73 -6.24 -5.58 -9.58
CA THR A 73 -6.67 -4.28 -9.06
C THR A 73 -6.01 -3.98 -7.72
N VAL A 74 -5.73 -5.03 -6.95
CA VAL A 74 -4.88 -5.04 -5.74
C VAL A 74 -4.11 -6.37 -5.74
N LEU A 75 -2.83 -6.40 -5.40
CA LEU A 75 -2.10 -7.67 -5.34
C LEU A 75 -2.62 -8.56 -4.20
N LYS A 76 -2.85 -9.85 -4.47
CA LYS A 76 -3.42 -10.81 -3.50
C LYS A 76 -2.68 -10.86 -2.15
N GLY A 77 -1.36 -10.68 -2.16
CA GLY A 77 -0.53 -10.64 -0.95
C GLY A 77 -0.57 -9.31 -0.17
N GLN A 78 -1.26 -8.29 -0.68
CA GLN A 78 -1.37 -6.96 -0.09
C GLN A 78 -2.78 -6.63 0.42
N VAL A 79 -3.77 -7.50 0.22
CA VAL A 79 -5.16 -7.30 0.68
C VAL A 79 -5.24 -7.00 2.18
N SER A 80 -4.36 -7.61 3.00
CA SER A 80 -4.25 -7.35 4.44
C SER A 80 -3.74 -5.95 4.82
N ASN A 81 -3.18 -5.22 3.86
CA ASN A 81 -2.66 -3.86 4.05
C ASN A 81 -3.76 -2.81 3.80
N TYR A 82 -5.00 -3.23 3.53
CA TYR A 82 -6.12 -2.34 3.25
C TYR A 82 -7.32 -2.65 4.15
N VAL A 83 -7.89 -1.61 4.74
CA VAL A 83 -9.14 -1.66 5.50
C VAL A 83 -10.14 -0.70 4.86
N ILE A 84 -11.43 -0.95 5.07
CA ILE A 84 -12.50 -0.01 4.72
C ILE A 84 -13.13 0.43 6.04
N GLU A 85 -13.17 1.73 6.28
CA GLU A 85 -13.74 2.35 7.47
C GLU A 85 -14.85 3.33 7.09
N GLU A 86 -15.84 3.47 7.98
CA GLU A 86 -16.90 4.48 7.86
C GLU A 86 -16.40 5.80 8.44
N THR A 87 -16.51 6.87 7.65
CA THR A 87 -16.24 8.24 8.09
C THR A 87 -17.38 8.78 8.97
N ASP A 88 -17.13 9.86 9.72
CA ASP A 88 -18.17 10.55 10.51
C ASP A 88 -19.38 11.00 9.66
N ASP A 89 -19.20 11.20 8.34
CA ASP A 89 -20.24 11.56 7.37
C ASP A 89 -21.03 10.34 6.83
N GLY A 90 -20.69 9.11 7.24
CA GLY A 90 -21.33 7.87 6.77
C GLY A 90 -20.84 7.37 5.40
N GLU A 91 -19.72 7.89 4.91
CA GLU A 91 -19.07 7.40 3.69
C GLU A 91 -18.00 6.35 4.02
N CYS A 92 -17.94 5.27 3.24
CA CYS A 92 -16.97 4.20 3.43
C CYS A 92 -15.75 4.41 2.54
N ILE A 93 -14.57 4.53 3.15
CA ILE A 93 -13.31 4.81 2.46
C ILE A 93 -12.27 3.72 2.71
N ALA A 94 -11.47 3.44 1.69
CA ALA A 94 -10.32 2.56 1.79
C ALA A 94 -9.11 3.28 2.39
N LEU A 95 -8.44 2.63 3.34
CA LEU A 95 -7.27 3.14 4.07
C LEU A 95 -6.15 2.10 4.04
N VAL A 96 -4.89 2.56 4.06
CA VAL A 96 -3.71 1.69 4.13
C VAL A 96 -3.36 1.42 5.60
N VAL A 97 -3.26 0.15 5.96
CA VAL A 97 -2.82 -0.34 7.28
C VAL A 97 -1.35 -0.77 7.15
N GLY A 98 -0.45 -0.02 7.79
CA GLY A 98 1.00 -0.23 7.77
C GLY A 98 1.56 -0.88 9.03
#